data_AF-A0A7S2EIE4-F1
#
_entry.id   AF-A0A7S2EIE4-F1
#
_cell.length_a   1.000
_cell.length_b   1.000
_cell.length_c   1.000
_cell.angle_alpha   90.00
_cell.angle_beta   90.00
_cell.angle_gamma   90.00
#
_symmetry.space_group_name_H-M   'P 1'
#
loop_
_entity.id
_entity.type
_entity.pdbx_description
1 polymer ?
#
loop_
_entity_poly.entity_id
_entity_poly.type
_entity_poly.pdbx_seq_one_letter_code
_entity_poly.pdbx_strand_id
1 'polypeptide(L)'
;MADNSSITKVLGLFTLTAFILSLVSSYTCEFISLSNDDDNEQNEPSAIGIWWVKEADGCESWPHGSIYYGSWIREARVFSIITTIIGFFLMLSVCYIKPTELEFGWSFFSATVQEGLKLLFLVNKHDYSLQYGAQCCIASTVLWFVCWCMSCMRRGAASSGGGDDELNEPLIQEDEEVETPIN
;
A
#
# COMPACT_ATOMS: atom_id res chain seq x y z
N MET A 1 11.66 16.00 22.50
CA MET A 1 11.96 14.80 21.72
C MET A 1 10.78 13.85 21.84
N ALA A 2 10.03 13.61 20.77
CA ALA A 2 9.00 12.57 20.78
C ALA A 2 9.69 11.21 20.70
N ASP A 3 9.27 10.24 21.52
CA ASP A 3 9.85 8.90 21.49
C ASP A 3 9.60 8.24 20.13
N ASN A 4 10.69 7.98 19.39
CA ASN A 4 10.68 7.27 18.10
C ASN A 4 9.98 5.90 18.17
N SER A 5 9.85 5.35 19.38
CA SER A 5 9.08 4.13 19.67
C SER A 5 7.58 4.29 19.39
N SER A 6 6.98 5.41 19.79
CA SER A 6 5.54 5.64 19.66
C SER A 6 5.11 5.79 18.19
N ILE A 7 5.89 6.54 17.39
CA ILE A 7 5.61 6.73 15.96
C ILE A 7 5.67 5.41 15.19
N THR A 8 6.64 4.54 15.52
CA THR A 8 6.79 3.24 14.87
C THR A 8 5.59 2.33 15.14
N LYS A 9 5.06 2.33 16.37
CA LYS A 9 3.86 1.56 16.73
C LYS A 9 2.62 2.04 15.98
N VAL A 10 2.43 3.36 15.89
CA VAL A 10 1.30 3.97 15.16
C VAL A 10 1.38 3.64 13.67
N LEU A 11 2.57 3.75 13.07
CA LEU A 11 2.79 3.40 11.67
C LEU A 11 2.50 1.91 11.41
N GLY A 12 2.91 1.03 12.32
CA GLY A 12 2.61 -0.40 12.23
C GLY A 12 1.12 -0.69 12.32
N LEU A 13 0.40 -0.01 13.22
CA LEU A 13 -1.04 -0.15 13.35
C LEU A 13 -1.77 0.28 12.07
N PHE A 14 -1.43 1.45 11.52
CA PHE A 14 -2.04 1.92 10.27
C PHE A 14 -1.72 1.01 9.09
N THR A 15 -0.47 0.52 8.99
CA THR A 15 -0.06 -0.43 7.95
C THR A 15 -0.87 -1.73 8.04
N LEU A 16 -1.05 -2.25 9.25
CA LEU A 16 -1.86 -3.45 9.49
C LEU A 16 -3.33 -3.21 9.14
N THR A 17 -3.92 -2.09 9.56
CA THR A 17 -5.31 -1.74 9.23
C THR A 17 -5.50 -1.58 7.72
N ALA A 18 -4.59 -0.89 7.03
CA ALA A 18 -4.62 -0.74 5.58
C ALA A 18 -4.58 -2.12 4.89
N PHE A 19 -3.67 -2.99 5.33
CA PHE A 19 -3.56 -4.35 4.80
C PHE A 19 -4.84 -5.17 5.01
N ILE A 20 -5.42 -5.15 6.21
CA ILE A 20 -6.68 -5.86 6.49
C ILE A 20 -7.82 -5.31 5.62
N LEU A 21 -7.93 -3.99 5.45
CA LEU A 21 -8.95 -3.38 4.59
C LEU A 21 -8.75 -3.74 3.12
N SER A 22 -7.50 -3.86 2.64
CA SER A 22 -7.20 -4.37 1.30
C SER A 22 -7.67 -5.81 1.12
N LEU A 23 -7.44 -6.68 2.11
CA LEU A 23 -7.91 -8.06 2.09
C LEU A 23 -9.44 -8.13 2.08
N VAL A 24 -10.11 -7.40 2.99
CA VAL A 24 -11.57 -7.36 3.07
C VAL A 24 -12.17 -6.86 1.76
N SER A 25 -11.60 -5.80 1.18
CA SER A 25 -12.01 -5.27 -0.12
C SER A 25 -11.86 -6.29 -1.25
N SER A 26 -10.81 -7.11 -1.21
CA SER A 26 -10.59 -8.16 -2.20
C SER A 26 -11.59 -9.31 -2.08
N TYR A 27 -11.85 -9.78 -0.85
CA TYR A 27 -12.64 -10.99 -0.61
C TYR A 27 -14.14 -10.76 -0.46
N THR A 28 -14.59 -9.51 -0.37
CA THR A 28 -16.03 -9.20 -0.38
C THR A 28 -16.69 -9.57 -1.71
N CYS A 29 -17.95 -9.99 -1.65
CA CYS A 29 -18.76 -10.22 -2.84
C CYS A 29 -19.36 -8.96 -3.43
N GLU A 30 -19.41 -7.88 -2.64
CA GLU A 30 -20.11 -6.64 -3.00
C GLU A 30 -19.08 -5.52 -3.12
N PHE A 31 -18.47 -5.43 -4.30
CA PHE A 31 -17.54 -4.35 -4.62
C PHE A 31 -18.26 -3.24 -5.41
N ILE A 32 -19.03 -3.63 -6.42
CA ILE A 32 -19.88 -2.77 -7.26
C ILE A 32 -21.28 -3.38 -7.29
N SER A 33 -22.32 -2.57 -7.16
CA SER A 33 -23.70 -3.02 -7.44
C SER A 33 -24.18 -2.44 -8.76
N LEU A 34 -24.80 -3.30 -9.55
CA LEU A 34 -25.41 -2.97 -10.82
C LEU A 34 -26.84 -2.50 -10.56
N SER A 35 -27.20 -1.31 -11.03
CA SER A 35 -28.59 -0.85 -11.01
C SER A 35 -29.32 -1.48 -12.21
N ASN A 36 -30.24 -2.41 -11.94
CA ASN A 36 -31.12 -2.95 -12.97
C ASN A 36 -32.23 -1.92 -13.23
N ASP A 37 -32.00 -1.03 -14.19
CA ASP A 37 -33.01 -0.04 -14.62
C ASP A 37 -33.97 -0.58 -15.70
N ASP A 38 -33.77 -1.81 -16.20
CA ASP A 38 -34.63 -2.40 -17.22
C ASP A 38 -35.46 -3.56 -16.64
N ASP A 39 -36.78 -3.51 -16.90
CA ASP A 39 -37.82 -4.48 -16.51
C ASP A 39 -37.62 -5.91 -17.10
N ASN A 40 -36.43 -6.23 -17.62
CA ASN A 40 -36.08 -7.55 -18.12
C ASN A 40 -35.57 -8.43 -16.98
N GLU A 41 -36.52 -9.11 -16.36
CA GLU A 41 -36.44 -10.02 -15.22
C GLU A 41 -35.69 -11.34 -15.51
N GLN A 42 -34.50 -11.29 -16.13
CA GLN A 42 -33.69 -12.50 -16.36
C GLN A 42 -32.25 -12.35 -15.86
N ASN A 43 -32.04 -12.79 -14.62
CA ASN A 43 -30.80 -13.33 -14.05
C ASN A 43 -29.50 -12.51 -14.23
N GLU A 44 -29.57 -11.17 -14.22
CA GLU A 44 -28.35 -10.37 -14.10
C GLU A 44 -27.85 -10.32 -12.64
N PRO A 45 -26.53 -10.34 -12.41
CA PRO A 45 -26.00 -10.33 -11.06
C PRO A 45 -26.25 -9.00 -10.37
N SER A 46 -26.74 -9.08 -9.13
CA SER A 46 -27.08 -7.90 -8.30
C SER A 46 -25.85 -7.09 -7.86
N ALA A 47 -24.70 -7.77 -7.71
CA ALA A 47 -23.44 -7.15 -7.39
C ALA A 47 -22.25 -7.98 -7.89
N ILE A 48 -21.12 -7.30 -8.03
CA ILE A 48 -19.87 -7.84 -8.50
C ILE A 48 -18.79 -7.59 -7.46
N GLY A 49 -18.06 -8.65 -7.11
CA GLY A 49 -16.81 -8.60 -6.36
C GLY A 49 -15.60 -8.87 -7.27
N ILE A 50 -14.39 -8.66 -6.75
CA ILE A 50 -13.15 -8.90 -7.51
C ILE A 50 -13.00 -10.40 -7.85
N TRP A 51 -13.34 -11.26 -6.89
CA TRP A 51 -13.22 -12.72 -6.98
C TRP A 51 -14.56 -13.46 -6.98
N TRP A 52 -15.66 -12.73 -6.76
CA TRP A 52 -17.00 -13.30 -6.62
C TRP A 52 -18.01 -12.52 -7.46
N VAL A 53 -19.12 -13.16 -7.78
CA VAL A 53 -20.33 -12.55 -8.34
C VAL A 53 -21.46 -12.83 -7.35
N LYS A 54 -22.31 -11.83 -7.10
CA LYS A 54 -23.48 -11.98 -6.23
C LYS A 54 -24.75 -12.14 -7.06
N GLU A 55 -25.29 -13.34 -7.03
CA GLU A 55 -26.60 -13.68 -7.60
C GLU A 55 -27.68 -13.65 -6.51
N ALA A 56 -28.94 -13.92 -6.88
CA ALA A 56 -30.06 -13.93 -5.93
C ALA A 56 -29.86 -14.95 -4.79
N ASP A 57 -29.23 -16.08 -5.10
CA ASP A 57 -29.06 -17.21 -4.17
C ASP A 57 -27.75 -17.16 -3.37
N GLY A 58 -26.88 -16.18 -3.64
CA GLY A 58 -25.64 -15.99 -2.87
C GLY A 58 -24.44 -15.50 -3.67
N CYS A 59 -23.26 -15.70 -3.09
CA CYS A 59 -21.99 -15.39 -3.76
C CYS A 59 -21.41 -16.63 -4.42
N GLU A 60 -21.14 -16.54 -5.71
CA GLU A 60 -20.46 -17.58 -6.45
C GLU A 60 -19.10 -17.09 -6.95
N SER A 61 -18.14 -18.01 -6.99
CA SER A 61 -16.84 -17.71 -7.60
C SER A 61 -17.03 -17.49 -9.10
N TRP A 62 -16.32 -16.51 -9.66
CA TRP A 62 -16.41 -16.24 -11.11
C TRP A 62 -16.23 -17.50 -11.97
N PRO A 63 -17.17 -17.81 -12.89
CA PRO A 63 -17.07 -18.98 -13.73
C PRO A 63 -15.83 -18.89 -14.62
N HIS A 64 -14.97 -19.92 -14.54
CA HIS A 64 -13.75 -20.02 -15.31
C HIS A 64 -14.04 -19.88 -16.81
N GLY A 65 -13.44 -18.89 -17.46
CA GLY A 65 -13.57 -18.68 -18.91
C GLY A 65 -14.72 -17.76 -19.36
N SER A 66 -15.51 -17.21 -18.44
CA SER A 66 -16.50 -16.18 -18.79
C SER A 66 -15.81 -14.84 -19.08
N ILE A 67 -15.93 -14.37 -20.33
CA ILE A 67 -15.40 -13.07 -20.82
C ILE A 67 -16.29 -11.89 -20.39
N TYR A 68 -17.37 -12.18 -19.66
CA TYR A 68 -18.59 -11.37 -19.61
C TYR A 68 -18.44 -9.94 -19.05
N TYR A 69 -17.39 -9.64 -18.28
CA TYR A 69 -17.23 -8.33 -17.64
C TYR A 69 -16.00 -7.52 -18.06
N GLY A 70 -15.39 -7.81 -19.22
CA GLY A 70 -14.37 -6.94 -19.82
C GLY A 70 -12.97 -7.02 -19.18
N SER A 71 -12.00 -6.27 -19.73
CA SER A 71 -10.59 -6.35 -19.31
C SER A 71 -10.34 -5.84 -17.89
N TRP A 72 -11.19 -4.94 -17.40
CA TRP A 72 -10.98 -4.25 -16.11
C TRP A 72 -11.03 -5.20 -14.91
N ILE A 73 -11.85 -6.27 -14.93
CA ILE A 73 -11.91 -7.22 -13.81
C ILE A 73 -10.62 -8.03 -13.69
N ARG A 74 -9.98 -8.35 -14.83
CA ARG A 74 -8.68 -9.03 -14.86
C ARG A 74 -7.61 -8.13 -14.27
N GLU A 75 -7.60 -6.86 -14.65
CA GLU A 75 -6.70 -5.85 -14.11
C GLU A 75 -6.91 -5.66 -12.60
N ALA A 76 -8.17 -5.60 -12.14
CA ALA A 76 -8.53 -5.52 -10.72
C ALA A 76 -8.02 -6.72 -9.91
N ARG A 77 -8.12 -7.95 -10.44
CA ARG A 77 -7.57 -9.16 -9.79
C ARG A 77 -6.06 -9.12 -9.68
N VAL A 78 -5.37 -8.78 -10.77
CA VAL A 78 -3.91 -8.66 -10.78
C VAL A 78 -3.47 -7.62 -9.76
N PHE A 79 -4.14 -6.47 -9.74
CA PHE A 79 -3.90 -5.41 -8.77
C PHE A 79 -4.11 -5.87 -7.33
N SER A 80 -5.21 -6.57 -7.05
CA SER A 80 -5.50 -7.15 -5.73
C SER A 80 -4.40 -8.13 -5.27
N ILE A 81 -3.92 -9.00 -6.16
CA ILE A 81 -2.83 -9.95 -5.84
C ILE A 81 -1.54 -9.19 -5.51
N ILE A 82 -1.14 -8.25 -6.37
CA ILE A 82 0.09 -7.48 -6.21
C ILE A 82 0.05 -6.68 -4.91
N THR A 83 -1.04 -5.96 -4.65
CA THR A 83 -1.21 -5.18 -3.41
C THR A 83 -1.19 -6.06 -2.16
N THR A 84 -1.76 -7.26 -2.22
CA THR A 84 -1.73 -8.22 -1.11
C THR A 84 -0.31 -8.71 -0.83
N ILE A 85 0.44 -9.12 -1.87
CA ILE A 85 1.82 -9.60 -1.74
C ILE A 85 2.70 -8.49 -1.15
N ILE A 86 2.61 -7.27 -1.70
CA ILE A 86 3.40 -6.13 -1.23
C ILE A 86 3.02 -5.76 0.20
N GLY A 87 1.72 -5.64 0.50
CA GLY A 87 1.25 -5.31 1.84
C GLY A 87 1.74 -6.31 2.88
N PHE A 88 1.78 -7.59 2.53
CA PHE A 88 2.37 -8.64 3.36
C PHE A 88 3.87 -8.42 3.60
N PHE A 89 4.67 -8.14 2.56
CA PHE A 89 6.10 -7.85 2.71
C PHE A 89 6.36 -6.58 3.52
N LEU A 90 5.55 -5.53 3.35
CA LEU A 90 5.63 -4.31 4.15
C LEU A 90 5.32 -4.60 5.61
N MET A 91 4.30 -5.41 5.89
CA MET A 91 3.95 -5.82 7.26
C MET A 91 5.09 -6.64 7.90
N LEU A 92 5.67 -7.60 7.18
CA LEU A 92 6.86 -8.33 7.64
C LEU A 92 8.04 -7.38 7.91
N SER A 93 8.25 -6.39 7.04
CA SER A 93 9.33 -5.44 7.21
C SER A 93 9.15 -4.61 8.48
N VAL A 94 7.94 -4.15 8.78
CA VAL A 94 7.64 -3.40 10.01
C VAL A 94 7.82 -4.28 11.26
N CYS A 95 7.46 -5.57 11.19
CA CYS A 95 7.52 -6.48 12.32
C CYS A 95 8.94 -7.04 12.59
N TYR A 96 9.74 -7.28 11.55
CA TYR A 96 10.98 -8.05 11.64
C TYR A 96 12.24 -7.30 11.20
N ILE A 97 12.13 -6.28 10.34
CA ILE A 97 13.29 -5.61 9.73
C ILE A 97 13.46 -4.22 10.36
N LYS A 98 14.71 -3.84 10.67
CA LYS A 98 14.99 -2.49 11.16
C LYS A 98 14.52 -1.46 10.10
N PRO A 99 13.82 -0.39 10.50
CA PRO A 99 13.12 0.53 9.59
C PRO A 99 14.02 1.39 8.68
N THR A 100 15.33 1.15 8.65
CA THR A 100 16.31 2.03 8.00
C THR A 100 16.49 1.82 6.50
N GLU A 101 16.00 0.73 5.90
CA GLU A 101 16.26 0.41 4.47
C GLU A 101 15.01 0.34 3.58
N LEU A 102 13.90 0.94 4.01
CA LEU A 102 12.62 0.84 3.31
C LEU A 102 12.50 1.83 2.14
N GLU A 103 13.52 1.93 1.28
CA GLU A 103 13.47 2.76 0.06
C GLU A 103 12.57 2.16 -1.03
N PHE A 104 12.34 0.85 -0.95
CA PHE A 104 11.49 0.11 -1.89
C PHE A 104 10.01 0.55 -1.86
N GLY A 105 9.56 1.30 -0.84
CA GLY A 105 8.15 1.68 -0.71
C GLY A 105 7.62 2.69 -1.73
N TRP A 106 8.44 3.60 -2.26
CA TRP A 106 7.98 4.74 -3.07
C TRP A 106 7.45 4.34 -4.45
N SER A 107 8.25 3.61 -5.22
CA SER A 107 7.89 3.21 -6.60
C SER A 107 6.64 2.34 -6.64
N PHE A 108 6.40 1.57 -5.58
CA PHE A 108 5.24 0.70 -5.48
C PHE A 108 4.00 1.46 -4.99
N PHE A 109 4.16 2.44 -4.10
CA PHE A 109 3.06 3.29 -3.69
C PHE A 109 2.49 4.08 -4.88
N SER A 110 3.36 4.70 -5.69
CA SER A 110 2.91 5.45 -6.88
C SER A 110 2.17 4.56 -7.89
N ALA A 111 2.68 3.34 -8.12
CA ALA A 111 2.01 2.37 -8.99
C ALA A 111 0.65 1.94 -8.43
N THR A 112 0.58 1.72 -7.10
CA THR A 112 -0.66 1.29 -6.44
C THR A 112 -1.75 2.36 -6.51
N VAL A 113 -1.39 3.62 -6.27
CA VAL A 113 -2.33 4.75 -6.37
C VAL A 113 -2.78 4.97 -7.81
N GLN A 114 -1.87 4.90 -8.78
CA GLN A 114 -2.20 5.14 -10.19
C GLN A 114 -3.18 4.10 -10.72
N GLU A 115 -3.00 2.82 -10.41
CA GLU A 115 -3.94 1.77 -10.82
C GLU A 115 -5.24 1.79 -10.00
N GLY A 116 -5.17 2.07 -8.69
CA GLY A 116 -6.36 2.25 -7.85
C GLY A 116 -7.27 3.39 -8.33
N LEU A 117 -6.68 4.51 -8.77
CA LEU A 117 -7.41 5.62 -9.36
C LEU A 117 -8.15 5.24 -10.64
N LYS A 118 -7.53 4.45 -11.53
CA LYS A 118 -8.20 3.99 -12.76
C LYS A 118 -9.45 3.19 -12.43
N LEU A 119 -9.38 2.34 -11.42
CA LEU A 119 -10.51 1.51 -10.97
C LEU A 119 -11.64 2.39 -10.42
N LEU A 120 -11.30 3.42 -9.65
CA LEU A 120 -12.23 4.45 -9.15
C LEU A 120 -12.89 5.26 -10.27
N PHE A 121 -12.12 5.67 -11.29
CA PHE A 121 -12.63 6.35 -12.48
C PHE A 121 -13.57 5.47 -13.29
N LEU A 122 -13.30 4.16 -13.36
CA LEU A 122 -14.13 3.21 -14.08
C LEU A 122 -15.49 3.03 -13.40
N VAL A 123 -15.52 2.99 -12.07
CA VAL A 123 -16.77 2.94 -11.28
C VAL A 123 -17.62 4.20 -11.53
N ASN A 124 -17.00 5.38 -11.49
CA ASN A 124 -17.72 6.65 -11.67
C ASN A 124 -18.29 6.84 -13.09
N LYS A 125 -17.74 6.15 -14.10
CA LYS A 125 -18.17 6.32 -15.50
C LYS A 125 -19.48 5.59 -15.83
N HIS A 126 -19.83 4.56 -15.06
CA HIS A 126 -20.90 3.63 -15.41
C HIS A 126 -22.12 3.72 -14.46
N ASP A 127 -22.28 4.81 -13.73
CA ASP A 127 -23.37 5.04 -12.76
C ASP A 127 -23.54 3.90 -11.73
N TYR A 128 -22.46 3.19 -11.44
CA TYR A 128 -22.48 2.09 -10.49
C TYR A 128 -22.51 2.62 -9.05
N SER A 129 -23.34 1.98 -8.21
CA SER A 129 -23.35 2.31 -6.79
C SER A 129 -22.14 1.68 -6.08
N LEU A 130 -21.39 2.52 -5.36
CA LEU A 130 -20.22 2.14 -4.57
C LEU A 130 -20.67 1.32 -3.35
N GLN A 131 -20.35 0.04 -3.34
CA GLN A 131 -20.64 -0.86 -2.23
C GLN A 131 -19.52 -0.89 -1.19
N TYR A 132 -19.76 -1.60 -0.09
CA TYR A 132 -18.85 -1.72 1.04
C TYR A 132 -17.42 -2.11 0.63
N GLY A 133 -17.26 -3.02 -0.33
CA GLY A 133 -15.96 -3.46 -0.81
C GLY A 133 -15.10 -2.37 -1.44
N ALA A 134 -15.74 -1.47 -2.21
CA ALA A 134 -15.05 -0.34 -2.80
C ALA A 134 -14.71 0.72 -1.74
N GLN A 135 -15.59 0.95 -0.76
CA GLN A 135 -15.32 1.85 0.37
C GLN A 135 -14.09 1.37 1.18
N CYS A 136 -13.98 0.07 1.46
CA CYS A 136 -12.79 -0.51 2.09
C CYS A 136 -11.52 -0.30 1.25
N CYS A 137 -11.61 -0.44 -0.07
CA CYS A 137 -10.49 -0.19 -0.99
C CYS A 137 -9.98 1.25 -0.89
N ILE A 138 -10.91 2.21 -0.91
CA ILE A 138 -10.60 3.64 -0.82
C ILE A 138 -9.98 3.95 0.54
N ALA A 139 -10.59 3.48 1.63
CA ALA A 139 -10.08 3.67 2.98
C ALA A 139 -8.67 3.09 3.15
N SER A 140 -8.43 1.88 2.64
CA SER A 140 -7.10 1.26 2.61
C SER A 140 -6.10 2.13 1.85
N THR A 141 -6.45 2.60 0.65
CA THR A 141 -5.58 3.43 -0.19
C THR A 141 -5.18 4.73 0.52
N VAL A 142 -6.13 5.38 1.21
CA VAL A 142 -5.86 6.58 2.02
C VAL A 142 -4.93 6.26 3.18
N LEU A 143 -5.12 5.14 3.87
CA LEU A 143 -4.21 4.73 4.95
C LEU A 143 -2.80 4.43 4.46
N TRP A 144 -2.65 3.76 3.32
CA TRP A 144 -1.35 3.56 2.68
C TRP A 144 -0.65 4.90 2.38
N PHE A 145 -1.40 5.90 1.90
CA PHE A 145 -0.88 7.24 1.67
C PHE A 145 -0.44 7.92 2.97
N VAL A 146 -1.24 7.85 4.03
CA VAL A 146 -0.90 8.44 5.33
C VAL A 146 0.36 7.79 5.92
N CYS A 147 0.45 6.46 5.89
CA CYS A 147 1.66 5.73 6.29
C CYS A 147 2.90 6.21 5.54
N TRP A 148 2.75 6.43 4.23
CA TRP A 148 3.82 6.96 3.41
C TRP A 148 4.22 8.38 3.83
N CYS A 149 3.28 9.31 3.98
CA CYS A 149 3.56 10.68 4.44
C CYS A 149 4.29 10.70 5.79
N MET A 150 3.84 9.90 6.75
CA MET A 150 4.50 9.77 8.07
C MET A 150 5.94 9.26 7.94
N SER A 151 6.18 8.30 7.03
CA SER A 151 7.52 7.77 6.77
C SER A 151 8.45 8.82 6.16
N CYS A 152 7.96 9.64 5.23
CA CYS A 152 8.71 10.74 4.64
C CYS A 152 9.04 11.84 5.66
N MET A 153 8.08 12.26 6.49
CA MET A 153 8.30 13.25 7.54
C MET A 153 9.36 12.79 8.54
N ARG A 154 9.37 11.49 8.89
CA ARG A 154 10.39 10.91 9.76
C ARG A 154 11.79 10.99 9.16
N ARG A 155 11.95 10.80 7.85
CA ARG A 155 13.25 10.93 7.17
C ARG A 155 13.78 12.36 7.17
N GLY A 156 12.92 13.35 6.86
CA GLY A 156 13.31 14.76 6.88
C GLY A 156 13.72 15.28 8.27
N ALA A 157 13.12 14.73 9.33
CA ALA A 157 13.53 15.03 10.70
C ALA A 157 14.91 14.45 11.05
N ALA A 158 15.27 13.28 10.49
CA ALA A 158 16.58 12.66 10.72
C ALA A 158 17.71 13.39 9.97
N SER A 159 17.46 13.88 8.75
CA SER A 159 18.48 14.59 7.96
C SER A 159 18.80 15.98 8.50
N SER A 160 17.85 16.63 9.19
CA SER A 160 18.03 17.99 9.72
C SER A 160 18.79 18.05 11.05
N GLY A 161 19.10 16.89 11.65
CA GLY A 161 19.80 16.79 12.94
C GLY A 161 21.29 16.45 12.85
N GLY A 162 21.87 16.36 11.65
CA GLY A 162 23.27 15.93 11.42
C GLY A 162 24.18 17.00 10.81
N GLY A 163 23.89 18.28 11.04
CA GLY A 163 24.58 19.40 10.38
C GLY A 163 25.77 20.02 11.12
N ASP A 164 25.98 19.71 12.41
CA ASP A 164 26.90 20.50 13.25
C ASP A 164 28.04 19.72 13.93
N ASP A 165 28.24 18.43 13.64
CA ASP A 165 29.39 17.68 14.18
C ASP A 165 30.51 17.49 13.14
N GLU A 166 31.50 18.36 13.29
CA GLU A 166 32.93 18.09 13.20
C GLU A 166 33.48 17.47 11.90
N LEU A 167 33.96 18.36 11.03
CA LEU A 167 35.28 18.24 10.41
C LEU A 167 36.35 17.97 11.49
N ASN A 168 36.40 16.75 12.03
CA ASN A 168 37.61 16.24 12.65
C ASN A 168 38.52 15.79 11.50
N GLU A 169 39.25 16.76 10.93
CA GLU A 169 40.48 16.46 10.22
C GLU A 169 41.36 15.59 11.13
N PRO A 170 41.84 14.42 10.68
CA PRO A 170 42.83 13.69 11.44
C PRO A 170 44.10 14.56 11.49
N LEU A 171 44.41 15.11 12.67
CA LEU A 171 45.70 15.71 12.98
C LEU A 171 46.79 14.70 12.65
N ILE A 172 47.49 14.93 11.54
CA ILE A 172 48.74 14.26 11.20
C ILE A 172 49.73 14.68 12.29
N GLN A 173 49.99 13.79 13.24
CA GLN A 173 51.16 13.93 14.11
C GLN A 173 52.39 13.66 13.24
N GLU A 174 53.13 14.72 12.93
CA GLU A 174 54.47 14.60 12.38
C GLU A 174 55.36 13.97 13.48
N ASP A 175 55.74 12.72 13.29
CA ASP A 175 56.70 12.04 14.15
C ASP A 175 58.06 12.75 14.04
N GLU A 176 58.51 13.32 15.16
CA GLU A 176 59.82 13.97 15.31
C GLU A 176 60.93 12.90 15.23
N GLU A 177 61.76 12.95 14.17
CA GLU A 177 62.94 12.09 14.01
C GLU A 177 63.95 12.36 15.13
N VAL A 178 64.09 11.43 16.06
CA VAL A 178 65.16 11.43 17.07
C VAL A 178 66.45 10.91 16.43
N GLU A 179 67.36 11.83 16.07
CA GLU A 179 68.74 11.50 15.71
C GLU A 179 69.48 10.88 16.90
N THR A 180 69.90 9.62 16.78
CA THR A 180 70.83 9.00 17.73
C THR A 180 72.28 9.29 17.35
N PRO A 181 73.15 9.71 18.27
CA PRO A 181 74.56 9.96 17.98
C PRO A 181 75.34 8.63 17.81
N ILE A 182 76.19 8.63 16.79
CA ILE A 182 77.17 7.60 16.47
C ILE A 182 78.23 7.55 17.58
N ASN A 183 78.46 6.36 18.14
CA ASN A 183 79.73 5.98 18.77
C ASN A 183 79.92 4.46 18.70
#